data_AF-Q2J6L3-F1
#
_entry.id   AF-Q2J6L3-F1
#
_cell.length_a   1.000
_cell.length_b   1.000
_cell.length_c   1.000
_cell.angle_alpha   90.00
_cell.angle_beta   90.00
_cell.angle_gamma   90.00
#
_symmetry.space_group_name_H-M   'P 1'
#
loop_
_entity.id
_entity.type
_entity.pdbx_description
1 polymer ?
#
loop_
_entity_poly.entity_id
_entity_poly.type
_entity_poly.pdbx_seq_one_letter_code
_entity_poly.pdbx_strand_id
1 'polypeptide(L)'
;MTPADLADAIVTAIGRAVADGDLDVTVPTAVTVERPKTPEHGDYASPVALQLARAARRPPRAVAETLARRLATDSELAAVDVAGPGFLNFRLADAALGEIARTVVSAGDRYGRAVRPRGVRVNLEFVSANPTGPVTLASARRAAVGDALGRILPAAGFEVGTEYHVGTEYYYDRGASEQALDDLVDAVGADAARYWLVRSSPDSALDLDLDLMARQTSDNPVFYVQYAHARISSLLRDAGSLGLTAATEPVDVALLTQPREGELLRALGEFPRVIESAARLRGPHRLARYLEELAGVYYRFYDSCRVLPQGDAEPGPATGARLLLVAATRVVFANGLGLLGVSAPERM
;
A
#
# COMPACT_ATOMS: atom_id res chain seq x y z
N MET A 1 8.86 -11.53 -7.25
CA MET A 1 7.46 -11.91 -6.98
C MET A 1 6.71 -10.93 -6.06
N THR A 2 5.70 -10.24 -6.58
CA THR A 2 4.66 -9.55 -5.78
C THR A 2 3.56 -10.53 -5.32
N PRO A 3 2.65 -10.14 -4.40
CA PRO A 3 1.50 -10.98 -4.05
C PRO A 3 0.60 -11.33 -5.25
N ALA A 4 0.50 -10.43 -6.23
CA ALA A 4 -0.26 -10.65 -7.46
C ALA A 4 0.42 -11.69 -8.36
N ASP A 5 1.74 -11.58 -8.54
CA ASP A 5 2.51 -12.57 -9.31
C ASP A 5 2.42 -13.97 -8.68
N LEU A 6 2.47 -14.05 -7.34
CA LEU A 6 2.27 -15.30 -6.61
C LEU A 6 0.85 -15.85 -6.79
N ALA A 7 -0.17 -14.98 -6.80
CA ALA A 7 -1.55 -15.40 -7.08
C ALA A 7 -1.67 -16.01 -8.49
N ASP A 8 -1.05 -15.41 -9.49
CA ASP A 8 -1.02 -15.92 -10.87
C ASP A 8 -0.23 -17.23 -10.98
N ALA A 9 0.88 -17.36 -10.25
CA ALA A 9 1.64 -18.60 -10.15
C ALA A 9 0.81 -19.74 -9.52
N ILE A 10 0.04 -19.45 -8.46
CA ILE A 10 -0.88 -20.39 -7.83
C ILE A 10 -1.99 -20.82 -8.81
N VAL A 11 -2.63 -19.87 -9.52
CA VAL A 11 -3.66 -20.18 -10.53
C VAL A 11 -3.07 -21.08 -11.63
N THR A 12 -1.86 -20.76 -12.10
CA THR A 12 -1.14 -21.56 -13.08
C THR A 12 -0.84 -22.97 -12.57
N ALA A 13 -0.41 -23.11 -11.32
CA ALA A 13 -0.16 -24.40 -10.68
C ALA A 13 -1.44 -25.24 -10.53
N ILE A 14 -2.58 -24.62 -10.21
CA ILE A 14 -3.89 -25.27 -10.19
C ILE A 14 -4.27 -25.75 -11.58
N GLY A 15 -4.11 -24.91 -12.61
CA GLY A 15 -4.39 -25.28 -14.00
C GLY A 15 -3.59 -26.49 -14.47
N ARG A 16 -2.29 -26.55 -14.13
CA ARG A 16 -1.44 -27.72 -14.41
C ARG A 16 -1.90 -28.96 -13.66
N ALA A 17 -2.27 -28.82 -12.38
CA ALA A 17 -2.80 -29.95 -11.60
C ALA A 17 -4.12 -30.50 -12.16
N VAL A 18 -4.96 -29.65 -12.74
CA VAL A 18 -6.19 -30.07 -13.43
C VAL A 18 -5.86 -30.77 -14.75
N ALA A 19 -4.96 -30.19 -15.55
CA ALA A 19 -4.55 -30.77 -16.83
C ALA A 19 -3.91 -32.17 -16.68
N ASP A 20 -3.14 -32.38 -15.62
CA ASP A 20 -2.47 -33.65 -15.33
C ASP A 20 -3.39 -34.68 -14.62
N GLY A 21 -4.63 -34.29 -14.29
CA GLY A 21 -5.60 -35.16 -13.61
C GLY A 21 -5.40 -35.32 -12.10
N ASP A 22 -4.49 -34.55 -11.48
CA ASP A 22 -4.24 -34.57 -10.04
C ASP A 22 -5.36 -33.91 -9.21
N LEU A 23 -6.05 -32.93 -9.81
CA LEU A 23 -7.16 -32.21 -9.19
C LEU A 23 -8.35 -32.14 -10.16
N ASP A 24 -9.53 -32.48 -9.66
CA ASP A 24 -10.80 -32.34 -10.39
C ASP A 24 -11.55 -31.10 -9.86
N VAL A 25 -11.11 -29.92 -10.31
CA VAL A 25 -11.70 -28.63 -9.91
C VAL A 25 -11.76 -27.67 -11.10
N THR A 26 -12.71 -26.74 -11.08
CA THR A 26 -12.65 -25.58 -11.96
C THR A 26 -11.51 -24.67 -11.53
N VAL A 27 -10.63 -24.29 -12.46
CA VAL A 27 -9.53 -23.37 -12.18
C VAL A 27 -10.11 -22.00 -11.81
N PRO A 28 -9.83 -21.46 -10.61
CA PRO A 28 -10.34 -20.15 -10.22
C PRO A 28 -9.66 -19.05 -11.04
N THR A 29 -10.38 -17.97 -11.31
CA THR A 29 -9.83 -16.81 -12.04
C THR A 29 -8.90 -15.95 -11.19
N ALA A 30 -8.99 -16.06 -9.87
CA ALA A 30 -8.14 -15.36 -8.91
C ALA A 30 -8.07 -16.15 -7.60
N VAL A 31 -6.96 -16.02 -6.89
CA VAL A 31 -6.77 -16.62 -5.57
C VAL A 31 -6.32 -15.58 -4.56
N THR A 32 -6.64 -15.82 -3.29
CA THR A 32 -6.23 -14.91 -2.22
C THR A 32 -4.80 -15.21 -1.79
N VAL A 33 -3.95 -14.19 -1.82
CA VAL A 33 -2.59 -14.19 -1.24
C VAL A 33 -2.52 -13.02 -0.26
N GLU A 34 -2.12 -13.29 0.98
CA GLU A 34 -2.06 -12.28 2.05
C GLU A 34 -0.77 -12.43 2.85
N ARG A 35 -0.32 -11.34 3.48
CA ARG A 35 0.76 -11.41 4.45
C ARG A 35 0.26 -12.12 5.74
N PRO A 36 0.94 -13.17 6.22
CA PRO A 36 0.55 -13.84 7.45
C PRO A 36 0.77 -12.92 8.67
N LYS A 37 -0.08 -13.08 9.69
CA LYS A 37 0.06 -12.36 10.97
C LYS A 37 1.34 -12.74 11.72
N THR A 38 1.80 -13.97 11.50
CA THR A 38 2.93 -14.61 12.18
C THR A 38 4.07 -14.71 11.17
N PRO A 39 5.19 -13.98 11.35
CA PRO A 39 6.32 -13.97 10.41
C PRO A 39 6.93 -15.36 10.14
N GLU A 40 6.81 -16.28 11.09
CA GLU A 40 7.27 -17.67 10.98
C GLU A 40 6.51 -18.44 9.89
N HIS A 41 5.31 -17.98 9.50
CA HIS A 41 4.52 -18.55 8.41
C HIS A 41 4.95 -18.04 7.02
N GLY A 42 6.12 -17.42 6.92
CA GLY A 42 6.69 -16.98 5.66
C GLY A 42 6.28 -15.56 5.30
N ASP A 43 6.55 -15.22 4.05
CA ASP A 43 6.31 -13.90 3.45
C ASP A 43 4.85 -13.71 3.08
N TYR A 44 4.23 -14.75 2.54
CA TYR A 44 2.84 -14.77 2.11
C TYR A 44 2.16 -16.08 2.47
N ALA A 45 0.83 -16.06 2.55
CA ALA A 45 0.01 -17.24 2.76
C ALA A 45 -1.22 -17.23 1.85
N SER A 46 -1.71 -18.43 1.51
CA SER A 46 -2.94 -18.62 0.75
C SER A 46 -3.83 -19.71 1.36
N PRO A 47 -5.13 -19.42 1.58
CA PRO A 47 -6.10 -20.43 2.00
C PRO A 47 -6.68 -21.23 0.82
N VAL A 48 -6.16 -21.08 -0.40
CA VAL A 48 -6.78 -21.61 -1.63
C VAL A 48 -7.10 -23.11 -1.57
N ALA A 49 -6.24 -23.91 -0.93
CA ALA A 49 -6.47 -25.34 -0.84
C ALA A 49 -7.69 -25.70 0.02
N LEU A 50 -8.01 -24.89 1.05
CA LEU A 50 -9.24 -25.02 1.84
C LEU A 50 -10.48 -24.75 0.99
N GLN A 51 -10.39 -23.77 0.10
CA GLN A 51 -11.49 -23.39 -0.81
C GLN A 51 -11.72 -24.45 -1.88
N LEU A 52 -10.66 -25.07 -2.39
CA LEU A 52 -10.72 -26.08 -3.45
C LEU A 52 -11.07 -27.49 -2.95
N ALA A 53 -10.80 -27.81 -1.68
CA ALA A 53 -10.93 -29.15 -1.11
C ALA A 53 -12.27 -29.84 -1.39
N ARG A 54 -13.37 -29.10 -1.19
CA ARG A 54 -14.72 -29.64 -1.40
C ARG A 54 -14.96 -30.02 -2.86
N ALA A 55 -14.59 -29.14 -3.79
CA ALA A 55 -14.72 -29.40 -5.22
C ALA A 55 -13.82 -30.56 -5.66
N ALA A 56 -12.58 -30.59 -5.15
CA ALA A 56 -11.61 -31.64 -5.44
C ALA A 56 -11.98 -33.01 -4.84
N ARG A 57 -12.98 -33.08 -3.95
CA ARG A 57 -13.35 -34.29 -3.19
C ARG A 57 -12.15 -34.90 -2.44
N ARG A 58 -11.26 -34.05 -1.95
CA ARG A 58 -10.01 -34.44 -1.26
C ARG A 58 -9.87 -33.67 0.06
N PRO A 59 -9.17 -34.23 1.06
CA PRO A 59 -8.82 -33.47 2.26
C PRO A 59 -8.04 -32.19 1.89
N PRO A 60 -8.30 -31.03 2.54
CA PRO A 60 -7.66 -29.79 2.13
C PRO A 60 -6.13 -29.82 2.22
N ARG A 61 -5.59 -30.53 3.22
CA ARG A 61 -4.16 -30.76 3.34
C ARG A 61 -3.58 -31.51 2.14
N ALA A 62 -4.28 -32.50 1.59
CA ALA A 62 -3.82 -33.24 0.41
C ALA A 62 -3.84 -32.38 -0.87
N VAL A 63 -4.81 -31.45 -0.98
CA VAL A 63 -4.82 -30.44 -2.05
C VAL A 63 -3.63 -29.49 -1.89
N ALA A 64 -3.39 -28.99 -0.67
CA ALA A 64 -2.26 -28.12 -0.38
C ALA A 64 -0.92 -28.80 -0.70
N GLU A 65 -0.71 -30.04 -0.28
CA GLU A 65 0.51 -30.80 -0.59
C GLU A 65 0.73 -31.00 -2.10
N THR A 66 -0.36 -31.19 -2.86
CA THR A 66 -0.30 -31.31 -4.32
C THR A 66 0.16 -29.99 -4.96
N LEU A 67 -0.40 -28.86 -4.51
CA LEU A 67 -0.02 -27.54 -5.00
C LEU A 67 1.39 -27.15 -4.55
N ALA A 68 1.77 -27.44 -3.29
CA ALA A 68 3.08 -27.15 -2.73
C ALA A 68 4.20 -27.82 -3.52
N ARG A 69 4.06 -29.12 -3.87
CA ARG A 69 5.05 -29.83 -4.70
C ARG A 69 5.25 -29.19 -6.07
N ARG A 70 4.18 -28.70 -6.69
CA ARG A 70 4.23 -28.05 -8.01
C ARG A 70 4.88 -26.67 -7.91
N LEU A 71 4.50 -25.89 -6.90
CA LEU A 71 5.03 -24.55 -6.67
C LEU A 71 6.49 -24.57 -6.20
N ALA A 72 6.95 -25.62 -5.53
CA ALA A 72 8.35 -25.79 -5.14
C ALA A 72 9.34 -25.91 -6.32
N THR A 73 8.85 -26.03 -7.56
CA THR A 73 9.68 -26.00 -8.78
C THR A 73 9.97 -24.58 -9.27
N ASP A 74 9.31 -23.57 -8.70
CA ASP A 74 9.51 -22.16 -9.04
C ASP A 74 10.76 -21.62 -8.34
N SER A 75 11.73 -21.11 -9.12
CA SER A 75 12.97 -20.54 -8.59
C SER A 75 12.78 -19.25 -7.79
N GLU A 76 11.62 -18.57 -7.92
CA GLU A 76 11.29 -17.40 -7.12
C GLU A 76 10.83 -17.75 -5.69
N LEU A 77 10.55 -19.04 -5.42
CA LEU A 77 10.10 -19.54 -4.13
C LEU A 77 11.22 -20.31 -3.43
N ALA A 78 11.67 -19.81 -2.28
CA ALA A 78 12.65 -20.50 -1.44
C ALA A 78 12.02 -21.66 -0.67
N ALA A 79 10.76 -21.54 -0.25
CA ALA A 79 10.02 -22.62 0.40
C ALA A 79 8.50 -22.49 0.21
N VAL A 80 7.81 -23.62 0.16
CA VAL A 80 6.35 -23.71 0.17
C VAL A 80 5.90 -24.76 1.20
N ASP A 81 5.43 -24.29 2.34
CA ASP A 81 5.07 -25.12 3.49
C ASP A 81 3.55 -25.28 3.62
N VAL A 82 3.10 -26.48 4.02
CA VAL A 82 1.68 -26.76 4.30
C VAL A 82 1.41 -26.70 5.79
N ALA A 83 0.67 -25.68 6.23
CA ALA A 83 0.33 -25.45 7.63
C ALA A 83 -1.11 -25.88 7.98
N GLY A 84 -1.26 -26.48 9.17
CA GLY A 84 -2.54 -26.85 9.75
C GLY A 84 -3.44 -27.67 8.81
N PRO A 85 -4.71 -27.26 8.61
CA PRO A 85 -5.67 -28.01 7.81
C PRO A 85 -5.42 -27.94 6.29
N GLY A 86 -4.55 -27.05 5.80
CA GLY A 86 -4.30 -26.85 4.37
C GLY A 86 -4.01 -25.41 3.96
N PHE A 87 -3.38 -24.60 4.82
CA PHE A 87 -2.84 -23.30 4.40
C PHE A 87 -1.52 -23.50 3.67
N LEU A 88 -1.31 -22.77 2.59
CA LEU A 88 -0.02 -22.69 1.91
C LEU A 88 0.73 -21.46 2.42
N ASN A 89 1.92 -21.67 2.95
CA ASN A 89 2.84 -20.65 3.43
C ASN A 89 4.03 -20.56 2.48
N PHE A 90 4.38 -19.35 2.07
CA PHE A 90 5.39 -19.11 1.04
C PHE A 90 6.54 -18.30 1.61
N ARG A 91 7.77 -18.75 1.37
CA ARG A 91 8.97 -17.92 1.56
C ARG A 91 9.55 -17.62 0.19
N LEU A 92 9.72 -16.34 -0.13
CA LEU A 92 10.32 -15.93 -1.39
C LEU A 92 11.84 -16.12 -1.33
N ALA A 93 12.46 -16.34 -2.48
CA ALA A 93 13.90 -16.19 -2.62
C ALA A 93 14.27 -14.70 -2.46
N ASP A 94 15.42 -14.41 -1.83
CA ASP A 94 15.87 -13.02 -1.57
C ASP A 94 15.92 -12.18 -2.86
N ALA A 95 16.40 -12.78 -3.97
CA ALA A 95 16.40 -12.13 -5.28
C ALA A 95 14.98 -11.78 -5.75
N ALA A 96 14.03 -12.71 -5.62
CA ALA A 96 12.65 -12.49 -6.03
C ALA A 96 11.93 -11.44 -5.16
N LEU A 97 12.29 -11.36 -3.88
CA LEU A 97 11.78 -10.33 -2.97
C LEU A 97 12.39 -8.95 -3.30
N GLY A 98 13.70 -8.90 -3.57
CA GLY A 98 14.42 -7.69 -3.96
C GLY A 98 13.92 -7.07 -5.26
N GLU A 99 13.42 -7.87 -6.20
CA GLU A 99 12.80 -7.39 -7.45
C GLU A 99 11.53 -6.53 -7.24
N ILE A 100 10.91 -6.56 -6.05
CA ILE A 100 9.85 -5.62 -5.70
C ILE A 100 10.36 -4.17 -5.78
N ALA A 101 11.54 -3.89 -5.23
CA ALA A 101 12.09 -2.53 -5.27
C ALA A 101 12.33 -2.06 -6.71
N ARG A 102 12.85 -2.94 -7.57
CA ARG A 102 13.05 -2.64 -9.00
C ARG A 102 11.72 -2.39 -9.71
N THR A 103 10.71 -3.21 -9.44
CA THR A 103 9.36 -3.08 -10.00
C THR A 103 8.75 -1.73 -9.62
N VAL A 104 8.84 -1.34 -8.35
CA VAL A 104 8.31 -0.07 -7.85
C VAL A 104 8.99 1.12 -8.53
N VAL A 105 10.32 1.15 -8.56
CA VAL A 105 11.08 2.25 -9.17
C VAL A 105 10.81 2.34 -10.67
N SER A 106 10.76 1.22 -11.37
CA SER A 106 10.49 1.17 -12.82
C SER A 106 9.07 1.62 -13.16
N ALA A 107 8.09 1.31 -12.31
CA ALA A 107 6.71 1.73 -12.49
C ALA A 107 6.48 3.19 -12.12
N GLY A 108 7.24 3.75 -11.16
CA GLY A 108 7.16 5.15 -10.77
C GLY A 108 5.77 5.56 -10.27
N ASP A 109 5.24 6.66 -10.80
CA ASP A 109 3.91 7.20 -10.49
C ASP A 109 2.73 6.27 -10.86
N ARG A 110 3.00 5.23 -11.65
CA ARG A 110 2.04 4.19 -12.01
C ARG A 110 2.03 3.01 -11.05
N TYR A 111 3.03 2.86 -10.18
CA TYR A 111 3.03 1.76 -9.21
C TYR A 111 1.82 1.83 -8.29
N GLY A 112 1.13 0.70 -8.10
CA GLY A 112 -0.13 0.63 -7.35
C GLY A 112 -1.39 0.84 -8.20
N ARG A 113 -1.28 1.33 -9.44
CA ARG A 113 -2.43 1.49 -10.33
C ARG A 113 -2.76 0.17 -11.05
N ALA A 114 -4.04 -0.07 -11.28
CA ALA A 114 -4.50 -1.19 -12.07
C ALA A 114 -4.00 -1.06 -13.51
N VAL A 115 -3.41 -2.14 -14.03
CA VAL A 115 -2.88 -2.20 -15.41
C VAL A 115 -4.02 -2.23 -16.44
N ARG A 116 -5.19 -2.74 -16.06
CA ARG A 116 -6.35 -2.88 -16.93
C ARG A 116 -7.59 -2.27 -16.29
N PRO A 117 -8.50 -1.69 -17.09
CA PRO A 117 -9.80 -1.26 -16.60
C PRO A 117 -10.61 -2.47 -16.12
N ARG A 118 -11.44 -2.25 -15.12
CA ARG A 118 -12.38 -3.25 -14.60
C ARG A 118 -13.64 -3.39 -15.45
N GLY A 119 -13.91 -2.42 -16.34
CA GLY A 119 -15.16 -2.33 -17.09
C GLY A 119 -16.37 -1.98 -16.21
N VAL A 120 -16.13 -1.41 -15.03
CA VAL A 120 -17.18 -0.96 -14.10
C VAL A 120 -17.19 0.56 -14.07
N ARG A 121 -18.34 1.14 -14.43
CA ARG A 121 -18.60 2.58 -14.34
C ARG A 121 -19.21 2.92 -12.98
N VAL A 122 -18.69 3.97 -12.36
CA VAL A 122 -19.12 4.47 -11.05
C VAL A 122 -19.48 5.95 -11.19
N ASN A 123 -20.70 6.32 -10.83
CA ASN A 123 -21.03 7.72 -10.55
C ASN A 123 -20.75 7.95 -9.05
N LEU A 124 -19.80 8.84 -8.76
CA LEU A 124 -19.41 9.20 -7.41
C LEU A 124 -19.99 10.57 -7.07
N GLU A 125 -21.12 10.55 -6.37
CA GLU A 125 -21.71 11.75 -5.79
C GLU A 125 -21.07 12.02 -4.42
N PHE A 126 -20.51 13.22 -4.26
CA PHE A 126 -20.00 13.67 -2.98
C PHE A 126 -20.05 15.18 -2.91
N VAL A 127 -20.17 15.69 -1.67
CA VAL A 127 -20.45 17.10 -1.38
C VAL A 127 -21.85 17.50 -1.83
N SER A 128 -22.66 17.86 -0.83
CA SER A 128 -23.83 18.71 -1.02
C SER A 128 -23.52 19.99 -0.25
N ALA A 129 -23.09 21.03 -0.97
CA ALA A 129 -22.69 22.29 -0.37
C ALA A 129 -23.77 23.35 -0.60
N ASN A 130 -24.10 24.08 0.46
CA ASN A 130 -24.91 25.28 0.33
C ASN A 130 -23.98 26.44 -0.07
N PRO A 131 -24.16 27.05 -1.25
CA PRO A 131 -23.26 28.11 -1.72
C PRO A 131 -23.39 29.41 -0.94
N THR A 132 -24.41 29.57 -0.08
CA THR A 132 -24.70 30.83 0.63
C THR A 132 -24.25 30.86 2.09
N GLY A 133 -23.60 29.83 2.62
CA GLY A 133 -23.05 29.87 3.96
C GLY A 133 -21.76 29.06 4.14
N PRO A 134 -21.21 29.00 5.37
CA PRO A 134 -19.87 28.47 5.60
C PRO A 134 -19.77 26.97 5.31
N VAL A 135 -18.60 26.56 4.83
CA VAL A 135 -18.27 25.13 4.67
C VAL A 135 -17.96 24.55 6.04
N THR A 136 -18.90 23.73 6.54
CA THR A 136 -18.77 23.05 7.83
C THR A 136 -17.75 21.91 7.76
N LEU A 137 -17.19 21.51 8.90
CA LEU A 137 -16.31 20.32 8.98
C LEU A 137 -16.97 19.05 8.44
N ALA A 138 -18.28 18.88 8.64
CA ALA A 138 -19.01 17.74 8.09
C ALA A 138 -19.01 17.74 6.55
N SER A 139 -19.22 18.91 5.94
CA SER A 139 -19.16 19.09 4.49
C SER A 139 -17.74 18.93 3.96
N ALA A 140 -16.76 19.49 4.66
CA ALA A 140 -15.34 19.32 4.34
C ALA A 140 -14.89 17.85 4.41
N ARG A 141 -15.37 17.09 5.41
CA ARG A 141 -15.10 15.64 5.50
C ARG A 141 -15.64 14.88 4.29
N ARG A 142 -16.89 15.16 3.90
CA ARG A 142 -17.49 14.56 2.69
C ARG A 142 -16.69 14.93 1.44
N ALA A 143 -16.21 16.17 1.33
CA ALA A 143 -15.35 16.61 0.23
C ALA A 143 -14.03 15.86 0.20
N ALA A 144 -13.32 15.78 1.33
CA ALA A 144 -12.03 15.12 1.42
C ALA A 144 -12.12 13.60 1.16
N VAL A 145 -13.10 12.92 1.76
CA VAL A 145 -13.33 11.48 1.55
C VAL A 145 -13.75 11.18 0.12
N GLY A 146 -14.68 11.98 -0.45
CA GLY A 146 -15.14 11.80 -1.81
C GLY A 146 -14.05 12.07 -2.85
N ASP A 147 -13.24 13.11 -2.67
CA ASP A 147 -12.11 13.38 -3.57
C ASP A 147 -11.04 12.27 -3.47
N ALA A 148 -10.74 11.77 -2.27
CA ALA A 148 -9.85 10.62 -2.12
C ALA A 148 -10.40 9.36 -2.82
N LEU A 149 -11.71 9.09 -2.72
CA LEU A 149 -12.34 8.00 -3.47
C LEU A 149 -12.32 8.24 -4.99
N GLY A 150 -12.51 9.49 -5.43
CA GLY A 150 -12.39 9.91 -6.83
C GLY A 150 -10.99 9.70 -7.41
N ARG A 151 -9.95 9.62 -6.57
CA ARG A 151 -8.57 9.26 -6.95
C ARG A 151 -8.28 7.77 -6.85
N ILE A 152 -8.77 7.12 -5.79
CA ILE A 152 -8.52 5.70 -5.49
C ILE A 152 -9.28 4.78 -6.45
N LEU A 153 -10.54 5.10 -6.79
CA LEU A 153 -11.34 4.27 -7.69
C LEU A 153 -10.72 4.18 -9.10
N PRO A 154 -10.31 5.27 -9.76
CA PRO A 154 -9.59 5.17 -11.03
C PRO A 154 -8.25 4.44 -10.90
N ALA A 155 -7.52 4.67 -9.81
CA ALA A 155 -6.28 3.94 -9.53
C ALA A 155 -6.52 2.42 -9.41
N ALA A 156 -7.68 1.99 -8.91
CA ALA A 156 -8.09 0.59 -8.87
C ALA A 156 -8.74 0.08 -10.18
N GLY A 157 -8.76 0.89 -11.23
CA GLY A 157 -9.25 0.53 -12.58
C GLY A 157 -10.75 0.76 -12.82
N PHE A 158 -11.46 1.48 -11.95
CA PHE A 158 -12.85 1.86 -12.18
C PHE A 158 -12.93 3.07 -13.10
N GLU A 159 -13.98 3.13 -13.94
CA GLU A 159 -14.32 4.33 -14.70
C GLU A 159 -15.21 5.22 -13.84
N VAL A 160 -14.74 6.41 -13.46
CA VAL A 160 -15.43 7.24 -12.46
C VAL A 160 -15.87 8.57 -13.06
N GLY A 161 -17.16 8.87 -12.96
CA GLY A 161 -17.69 10.23 -13.06
C GLY A 161 -17.89 10.80 -11.65
N THR A 162 -17.64 12.08 -11.47
CA THR A 162 -17.86 12.78 -10.19
C THR A 162 -18.98 13.80 -10.33
N GLU A 163 -19.92 13.78 -9.39
CA GLU A 163 -21.03 14.73 -9.32
C GLU A 163 -21.04 15.42 -7.96
N TYR A 164 -21.33 16.72 -7.99
CA TYR A 164 -21.39 17.58 -6.81
C TYR A 164 -22.76 18.25 -6.78
N HIS A 165 -23.49 18.13 -5.68
CA HIS A 165 -24.75 18.81 -5.53
C HIS A 165 -24.53 20.20 -4.90
N VAL A 166 -25.04 21.23 -5.56
CA VAL A 166 -25.01 22.60 -5.06
C VAL A 166 -26.45 23.08 -5.01
N GLY A 167 -26.99 23.21 -3.80
CA GLY A 167 -28.40 23.50 -3.57
C GLY A 167 -28.60 24.67 -2.62
N THR A 168 -29.61 25.49 -2.89
CA THR A 168 -29.96 26.67 -2.08
C THR A 168 -31.06 26.39 -1.05
N GLU A 169 -31.62 25.18 -1.01
CA GLU A 169 -32.82 24.82 -0.22
C GLU A 169 -32.54 24.20 1.17
N TYR A 170 -31.52 24.69 1.89
CA TYR A 170 -31.31 24.31 3.29
C TYR A 170 -31.48 25.52 4.21
N TYR A 171 -32.45 25.42 5.13
CA TYR A 171 -32.61 26.34 6.25
C TYR A 171 -31.37 26.26 7.16
N TYR A 172 -30.60 27.35 7.24
CA TYR A 172 -29.53 27.51 8.22
C TYR A 172 -30.15 27.63 9.62
N ASP A 173 -30.00 26.61 10.45
CA ASP A 173 -30.15 26.76 11.90
C ASP A 173 -28.85 27.36 12.46
N ARG A 174 -28.89 28.62 12.89
CA ARG A 174 -27.73 29.38 13.42
C ARG A 174 -27.34 28.94 14.86
N GLY A 175 -27.79 27.77 15.31
CA GLY A 175 -27.75 27.36 16.72
C GLY A 175 -26.53 26.58 17.19
N ALA A 176 -25.72 26.01 16.28
CA ALA A 176 -24.51 25.25 16.66
C ALA A 176 -23.26 26.05 16.30
N SER A 177 -22.29 26.10 17.21
CA SER A 177 -20.93 26.57 16.93
C SER A 177 -20.26 25.60 15.95
N GLU A 178 -20.58 25.71 14.65
CA GLU A 178 -19.94 24.90 13.63
C GLU A 178 -18.57 25.50 13.32
N GLN A 179 -17.50 24.77 13.67
CA GLN A 179 -16.15 25.13 13.25
C GLN A 179 -16.10 25.21 11.72
N ALA A 180 -15.59 26.31 11.19
CA ALA A 180 -15.41 26.47 9.75
C ALA A 180 -14.21 25.67 9.26
N LEU A 181 -14.26 25.22 7.99
CA LEU A 181 -13.10 24.63 7.32
C LEU A 181 -11.91 25.59 7.31
N ASP A 182 -12.16 26.88 7.12
CA ASP A 182 -11.11 27.91 7.07
C ASP A 182 -10.36 27.98 8.41
N ASP A 183 -11.06 27.98 9.55
CA ASP A 183 -10.44 27.97 10.88
C ASP A 183 -9.53 26.75 11.08
N LEU A 184 -9.97 25.56 10.60
CA LEU A 184 -9.18 24.35 10.69
C LEU A 184 -7.91 24.44 9.83
N VAL A 185 -8.04 24.91 8.59
CA VAL A 185 -6.92 25.04 7.65
C VAL A 185 -5.93 26.10 8.14
N ASP A 186 -6.40 27.23 8.67
CA ASP A 186 -5.55 28.26 9.24
C ASP A 186 -4.78 27.76 10.47
N ALA A 187 -5.39 26.91 11.29
CA ALA A 187 -4.76 26.35 12.48
C ALA A 187 -3.69 25.29 12.18
N VAL A 188 -3.93 24.40 11.21
CA VAL A 188 -3.09 23.18 11.04
C VAL A 188 -2.49 23.02 9.64
N GLY A 189 -2.91 23.83 8.67
CA GLY A 189 -2.58 23.70 7.26
C GLY A 189 -3.47 22.71 6.50
N ALA A 190 -3.56 22.90 5.18
CA ALA A 190 -4.46 22.15 4.31
C ALA A 190 -4.20 20.63 4.31
N ASP A 191 -2.93 20.23 4.28
CA ASP A 191 -2.54 18.81 4.28
C ASP A 191 -2.97 18.11 5.57
N ALA A 192 -2.71 18.73 6.73
CA ALA A 192 -3.10 18.15 8.02
C ALA A 192 -4.61 18.08 8.16
N ALA A 193 -5.32 19.17 7.84
CA ALA A 193 -6.77 19.19 7.84
C ALA A 193 -7.34 18.04 6.98
N ARG A 194 -6.86 17.93 5.74
CA ARG A 194 -7.31 16.91 4.80
C ARG A 194 -6.98 15.49 5.24
N TYR A 195 -5.74 15.23 5.66
CA TYR A 195 -5.30 13.91 6.09
C TYR A 195 -6.14 13.41 7.28
N TRP A 196 -6.40 14.28 8.25
CA TRP A 196 -7.21 13.95 9.43
C TRP A 196 -8.69 13.69 9.09
N LEU A 197 -9.27 14.42 8.13
CA LEU A 197 -10.63 14.16 7.67
C LEU A 197 -10.78 12.80 6.96
N VAL A 198 -9.72 12.33 6.27
CA VAL A 198 -9.73 11.10 5.46
C VAL A 198 -9.26 9.85 6.23
N ARG A 199 -8.37 9.99 7.22
CA ARG A 199 -7.75 8.86 7.95
C ARG A 199 -8.70 8.11 8.90
N SER A 200 -9.88 8.68 9.17
CA SER A 200 -10.90 8.08 10.05
C SER A 200 -12.00 7.40 9.24
N SER A 201 -12.54 6.29 9.76
CA SER A 201 -13.66 5.60 9.10
C SER A 201 -14.86 6.53 8.98
N PRO A 202 -15.57 6.57 7.83
CA PRO A 202 -16.82 7.33 7.71
C PRO A 202 -17.85 6.98 8.80
N ASP A 203 -17.81 5.74 9.30
CA ASP A 203 -18.73 5.23 10.33
C ASP A 203 -18.32 5.59 11.76
N SER A 204 -17.15 6.21 11.97
CA SER A 204 -16.68 6.62 13.30
C SER A 204 -16.85 8.11 13.51
N ALA A 205 -17.13 8.49 14.77
CA ALA A 205 -17.02 9.87 15.22
C ALA A 205 -15.62 10.41 14.88
N LEU A 206 -15.58 11.67 14.43
CA LEU A 206 -14.34 12.35 14.13
C LEU A 206 -13.89 13.07 15.39
N ASP A 207 -12.69 12.72 15.87
CA ASP A 207 -12.01 13.42 16.95
C ASP A 207 -10.88 14.25 16.34
N LEU A 208 -10.91 15.56 16.55
CA LEU A 208 -9.94 16.52 16.02
C LEU A 208 -9.20 17.19 17.18
N ASP A 209 -8.04 16.64 17.51
CA ASP A 209 -7.10 17.26 18.44
C ASP A 209 -6.24 18.28 17.68
N LEU A 210 -6.68 19.54 17.68
CA LEU A 210 -5.98 20.62 16.96
C LEU A 210 -4.54 20.82 17.43
N ASP A 211 -4.27 20.61 18.74
CA ASP A 211 -2.93 20.72 19.29
C ASP A 211 -2.02 19.63 18.74
N LEU A 212 -2.51 18.39 18.64
CA LEU A 212 -1.76 17.30 18.02
C LEU A 212 -1.57 17.53 16.51
N MET A 213 -2.61 18.01 15.82
CA MET A 213 -2.59 18.26 14.38
C MET A 213 -1.58 19.34 13.98
N ALA A 214 -1.37 20.35 14.83
CA ALA A 214 -0.39 21.42 14.60
C ALA A 214 1.05 21.03 14.95
N ARG A 215 1.28 19.93 15.70
CA ARG A 215 2.61 19.52 16.14
C ARG A 215 3.42 18.88 15.01
N GLN A 216 4.70 19.24 14.95
CA GLN A 216 5.69 18.59 14.09
C GLN A 216 6.41 17.46 14.85
N THR A 217 5.64 16.47 15.31
CA THR A 217 6.14 15.33 16.07
C THR A 217 5.70 14.01 15.44
N SER A 218 6.36 12.92 15.82
CA SER A 218 6.01 11.57 15.34
C SER A 218 4.60 11.13 15.73
N ASP A 219 3.99 11.75 16.75
CA ASP A 219 2.62 11.47 17.17
C ASP A 219 1.59 12.06 16.18
N ASN A 220 1.97 13.07 15.41
CA ASN A 220 1.14 13.62 14.34
C ASN A 220 1.24 12.74 13.09
N PRO A 221 0.17 12.03 12.69
CA PRO A 221 0.23 10.99 11.67
C PRO A 221 0.60 11.51 10.28
N VAL A 222 0.10 12.69 9.88
CA VAL A 222 0.45 13.27 8.58
C VAL A 222 1.91 13.71 8.56
N PHE A 223 2.38 14.33 9.64
CA PHE A 223 3.77 14.76 9.78
C PHE A 223 4.70 13.54 9.76
N TYR A 224 4.34 12.47 10.47
CA TYR A 224 5.13 11.24 10.51
C TYR A 224 5.35 10.62 9.12
N VAL A 225 4.29 10.59 8.31
CA VAL A 225 4.33 10.07 6.93
C VAL A 225 5.06 11.03 5.99
N GLN A 226 4.75 12.32 6.03
CA GLN A 226 5.41 13.32 5.17
C GLN A 226 6.89 13.46 5.50
N TYR A 227 7.27 13.40 6.77
CA TYR A 227 8.66 13.45 7.22
C TYR A 227 9.44 12.21 6.77
N ALA A 228 8.80 11.03 6.72
CA ALA A 228 9.42 9.84 6.13
C ALA A 228 9.79 10.09 4.65
N HIS A 229 8.86 10.64 3.87
CA HIS A 229 9.10 10.99 2.47
C HIS A 229 10.18 12.07 2.31
N ALA A 230 10.15 13.13 3.12
CA ALA A 230 11.15 14.21 3.09
C ALA A 230 12.55 13.70 3.47
N ARG A 231 12.66 12.83 4.49
CA ARG A 231 13.90 12.21 4.92
C ARG A 231 14.49 11.29 3.84
N ILE A 232 13.65 10.47 3.21
CA ILE A 232 14.04 9.65 2.06
C ILE A 232 14.56 10.52 0.93
N SER A 233 13.84 11.61 0.63
CA SER A 233 14.23 12.56 -0.42
C SER A 233 15.56 13.22 -0.11
N SER A 234 15.82 13.57 1.15
CA SER A 234 17.13 14.07 1.59
C SER A 234 18.22 13.03 1.39
N LEU A 235 18.00 11.80 1.83
CA LEU A 235 18.99 10.74 1.68
C LEU A 235 19.37 10.52 0.22
N LEU A 236 18.40 10.51 -0.69
CA LEU A 236 18.67 10.30 -2.12
C LEU A 236 19.43 11.49 -2.74
N ARG A 237 19.24 12.71 -2.24
CA ARG A 237 20.06 13.87 -2.63
C ARG A 237 21.48 13.74 -2.10
N ASP A 238 21.63 13.35 -0.83
CA ASP A 238 22.94 13.13 -0.20
C ASP A 238 23.71 12.02 -0.92
N ALA A 239 23.03 10.93 -1.28
CA ALA A 239 23.57 9.87 -2.13
C ALA A 239 24.12 10.42 -3.46
N GLY A 240 23.32 11.24 -4.16
CA GLY A 240 23.73 11.86 -5.40
C GLY A 240 24.95 12.78 -5.26
N SER A 241 25.08 13.48 -4.12
CA SER A 241 26.27 14.30 -3.84
C SER A 241 27.56 13.48 -3.66
N LEU A 242 27.42 12.20 -3.29
CA LEU A 242 28.50 11.22 -3.21
C LEU A 242 28.73 10.46 -4.53
N GLY A 243 28.02 10.82 -5.60
CA GLY A 243 28.04 10.09 -6.88
C GLY A 243 27.32 8.74 -6.84
N LEU A 244 26.55 8.45 -5.79
CA LEU A 244 25.79 7.22 -5.64
C LEU A 244 24.36 7.43 -6.15
N THR A 245 23.89 6.54 -7.03
CA THR A 245 22.54 6.62 -7.57
C THR A 245 21.81 5.29 -7.43
N ALA A 246 20.49 5.36 -7.25
CA ALA A 246 19.63 4.18 -7.23
C ALA A 246 19.40 3.58 -8.63
N ALA A 247 19.82 4.29 -9.68
CA ALA A 247 19.43 4.02 -11.06
C ALA A 247 20.57 4.31 -12.03
N THR A 248 21.62 3.47 -12.10
CA THR A 248 22.50 3.45 -13.29
C THR A 248 23.45 2.26 -13.47
N GLU A 249 23.42 1.21 -12.66
CA GLU A 249 24.25 0.00 -12.88
C GLU A 249 23.44 -1.25 -12.56
N PRO A 250 23.83 -2.46 -12.99
CA PRO A 250 23.17 -3.68 -12.56
C PRO A 250 23.28 -3.81 -11.03
N VAL A 251 22.26 -3.30 -10.33
CA VAL A 251 22.10 -3.42 -8.89
C VAL A 251 21.68 -4.85 -8.59
N ASP A 252 22.52 -5.57 -7.85
CA ASP A 252 22.20 -6.89 -7.35
C ASP A 252 21.24 -6.80 -6.16
N VAL A 253 19.95 -7.01 -6.42
CA VAL A 253 18.90 -6.98 -5.40
C VAL A 253 18.90 -8.20 -4.49
N ALA A 254 19.63 -9.26 -4.85
CA ALA A 254 19.79 -10.43 -3.99
C ALA A 254 20.62 -10.12 -2.74
N LEU A 255 21.30 -8.97 -2.70
CA LEU A 255 22.03 -8.48 -1.53
C LEU A 255 21.13 -7.95 -0.40
N LEU A 256 19.82 -7.82 -0.63
CA LEU A 256 18.81 -7.40 0.36
C LEU A 256 18.40 -8.56 1.28
N THR A 257 19.35 -9.08 2.06
CA THR A 257 19.20 -10.29 2.88
C THR A 257 18.82 -10.03 4.34
N GLN A 258 18.84 -8.77 4.80
CA GLN A 258 18.54 -8.44 6.20
C GLN A 258 17.03 -8.55 6.48
N PRO A 259 16.62 -9.03 7.66
CA PRO A 259 15.20 -9.16 8.01
C PRO A 259 14.38 -7.87 7.84
N ARG A 260 14.99 -6.71 8.13
CA ARG A 260 14.33 -5.39 7.98
C ARG A 260 14.18 -4.95 6.53
N GLU A 261 15.10 -5.36 5.64
CA GLU A 261 14.97 -5.13 4.20
C GLU A 261 13.77 -5.91 3.65
N GLY A 262 13.68 -7.21 4.00
CA GLY A 262 12.55 -8.04 3.61
C GLY A 262 11.20 -7.56 4.16
N GLU A 263 11.19 -7.03 5.40
CA GLU A 263 10.00 -6.41 5.98
C GLU A 263 9.50 -5.22 5.16
N LEU A 264 10.40 -4.33 4.75
CA LEU A 264 10.09 -3.17 3.92
C LEU A 264 9.67 -3.58 2.50
N LEU A 265 10.39 -4.49 1.85
CA LEU A 265 10.05 -5.01 0.52
C LEU A 265 8.62 -5.58 0.47
N ARG A 266 8.25 -6.41 1.45
CA ARG A 266 6.87 -6.92 1.57
C ARG A 266 5.86 -5.80 1.77
N ALA A 267 6.15 -4.83 2.63
CA ALA A 267 5.25 -3.69 2.84
C ALA A 267 5.01 -2.89 1.55
N LEU A 268 6.05 -2.70 0.72
CA LEU A 268 5.92 -2.05 -0.60
C LEU A 268 5.12 -2.91 -1.60
N GLY A 269 5.29 -4.24 -1.55
CA GLY A 269 4.55 -5.19 -2.39
C GLY A 269 3.04 -5.21 -2.15
N GLU A 270 2.59 -4.86 -0.94
CA GLU A 270 1.16 -4.82 -0.59
C GLU A 270 0.40 -3.61 -1.14
N PHE A 271 1.11 -2.56 -1.57
CA PHE A 271 0.51 -1.28 -1.95
C PHE A 271 -0.64 -1.40 -2.99
N PRO A 272 -0.50 -2.15 -4.11
CA PRO A 272 -1.59 -2.30 -5.08
C PRO A 272 -2.85 -2.93 -4.47
N ARG A 273 -2.67 -3.92 -3.58
CA ARG A 273 -3.78 -4.60 -2.90
C ARG A 273 -4.48 -3.67 -1.90
N VAL A 274 -3.74 -2.79 -1.22
CA VAL A 274 -4.31 -1.77 -0.32
C VAL A 274 -5.20 -0.82 -1.11
N ILE A 275 -4.77 -0.36 -2.29
CA ILE A 275 -5.58 0.51 -3.18
C ILE A 275 -6.85 -0.21 -3.62
N GLU A 276 -6.74 -1.47 -4.06
CA GLU A 276 -7.91 -2.27 -4.45
C GLU A 276 -8.90 -2.43 -3.28
N SER A 277 -8.40 -2.74 -2.08
CA SER A 277 -9.23 -2.90 -0.88
C SER A 277 -9.92 -1.59 -0.50
N ALA A 278 -9.18 -0.47 -0.52
CA ALA A 278 -9.72 0.86 -0.25
C ALA A 278 -10.83 1.24 -1.25
N ALA A 279 -10.65 0.91 -2.53
CA ALA A 279 -11.65 1.11 -3.58
C ALA A 279 -12.91 0.26 -3.37
N ARG A 280 -12.75 -1.06 -3.25
CA ARG A 280 -13.88 -2.02 -3.12
C ARG A 280 -14.73 -1.74 -1.90
N LEU A 281 -14.09 -1.41 -0.79
CA LEU A 281 -14.74 -1.18 0.49
C LEU A 281 -14.94 0.31 0.79
N ARG A 282 -14.75 1.19 -0.22
CA ARG A 282 -14.97 2.64 -0.18
C ARG A 282 -14.40 3.31 1.08
N GLY A 283 -13.22 2.88 1.50
CA GLY A 283 -12.60 3.33 2.75
C GLY A 283 -11.20 3.86 2.53
N PRO A 284 -11.05 5.16 2.19
CA PRO A 284 -9.75 5.77 1.94
C PRO A 284 -8.84 5.79 3.18
N HIS A 285 -9.43 5.76 4.39
CA HIS A 285 -8.70 5.61 5.64
C HIS A 285 -7.78 4.38 5.69
N ARG A 286 -8.09 3.32 4.94
CA ARG A 286 -7.22 2.13 4.85
C ARG A 286 -5.86 2.46 4.25
N LEU A 287 -5.84 3.36 3.26
CA LEU A 287 -4.61 3.82 2.64
C LEU A 287 -3.81 4.72 3.59
N ALA A 288 -4.46 5.59 4.35
CA ALA A 288 -3.79 6.40 5.39
C ALA A 288 -3.11 5.51 6.44
N ARG A 289 -3.81 4.52 6.99
CA ARG A 289 -3.24 3.56 7.96
C ARG A 289 -2.06 2.78 7.38
N TYR A 290 -2.16 2.35 6.13
CA TYR A 290 -1.05 1.69 5.43
C TYR A 290 0.19 2.59 5.37
N LEU A 291 0.04 3.88 5.05
CA LEU A 291 1.18 4.81 4.99
C LEU A 291 1.79 5.06 6.38
N GLU A 292 0.96 5.16 7.43
CA GLU A 292 1.41 5.27 8.82
C GLU A 292 2.24 4.02 9.22
N GLU A 293 1.76 2.82 8.90
CA GLU A 293 2.46 1.56 9.13
C GLU A 293 3.77 1.47 8.30
N LEU A 294 3.72 1.86 7.02
CA LEU A 294 4.89 1.87 6.13
C LEU A 294 5.98 2.80 6.64
N ALA A 295 5.62 3.98 7.17
CA ALA A 295 6.57 4.89 7.79
C ALA A 295 7.28 4.21 8.96
N GLY A 296 6.54 3.53 9.85
CA GLY A 296 7.11 2.74 10.93
C GLY A 296 8.07 1.65 10.46
N VAL A 297 7.71 0.91 9.40
CA VAL A 297 8.57 -0.12 8.78
C VAL A 297 9.85 0.52 8.22
N TYR A 298 9.72 1.63 7.51
CA TYR A 298 10.85 2.37 6.96
C TYR A 298 11.82 2.84 8.05
N TYR A 299 11.34 3.43 9.15
CA TYR A 299 12.23 3.90 10.22
C TYR A 299 13.00 2.74 10.87
N ARG A 300 12.37 1.57 11.07
CA ARG A 300 13.08 0.38 11.57
C ARG A 300 14.14 -0.12 10.59
N PHE A 301 13.84 -0.11 9.29
CA PHE A 301 14.83 -0.38 8.25
C PHE A 301 15.98 0.62 8.31
N TYR A 302 15.68 1.92 8.36
CA TYR A 302 16.68 2.98 8.34
C TYR A 302 17.62 2.94 9.55
N ASP A 303 17.08 2.61 10.72
CA ASP A 303 17.83 2.46 11.97
C ASP A 303 18.76 1.23 11.95
N SER A 304 18.29 0.11 11.40
CA SER A 304 19.03 -1.16 11.43
C SER A 304 19.94 -1.40 10.21
N CYS A 305 19.65 -0.78 9.07
CA CYS A 305 20.30 -1.06 7.80
C CYS A 305 20.97 0.20 7.25
N ARG A 306 22.29 0.27 7.37
CA ARG A 306 23.08 1.39 6.84
C ARG A 306 22.94 1.48 5.32
N VAL A 307 22.39 2.59 4.84
CA VAL A 307 22.21 2.86 3.40
C VAL A 307 23.45 3.51 2.80
N LEU A 308 23.88 4.65 3.37
CA LEU A 308 25.02 5.44 2.90
C LEU A 308 26.30 5.19 3.72
N PRO A 309 27.48 5.39 3.12
CA PRO A 309 28.72 5.51 3.86
C PRO A 309 28.68 6.70 4.85
N GLN A 310 29.63 6.73 5.80
CA GLN A 310 29.76 7.72 6.87
C GLN A 310 31.24 7.99 7.04
N GLY A 311 31.60 9.28 7.19
CA GLY A 311 33.00 9.71 7.16
C GLY A 311 33.67 9.25 5.87
N ASP A 312 34.87 8.72 5.98
CA ASP A 312 35.70 8.30 4.84
C ASP A 312 35.48 6.82 4.45
N ALA A 313 34.40 6.19 4.93
CA ALA A 313 34.11 4.79 4.59
C ALA A 313 33.65 4.66 3.13
N GLU A 314 34.14 3.65 2.43
CA GLU A 314 33.67 3.31 1.09
C GLU A 314 32.24 2.70 1.11
N PRO A 315 31.47 2.84 0.01
CA PRO A 315 30.18 2.17 -0.15
C PRO A 315 30.30 0.66 0.00
N GLY A 316 29.38 0.06 0.78
CA GLY A 316 29.33 -1.39 0.92
C GLY A 316 28.67 -2.07 -0.29
N PRO A 317 28.79 -3.40 -0.41
CA PRO A 317 28.21 -4.14 -1.55
C PRO A 317 26.68 -3.98 -1.65
N ALA A 318 25.99 -3.88 -0.52
CA ALA A 318 24.53 -3.69 -0.47
C ALA A 318 24.07 -2.23 -0.65
N THR A 319 24.99 -1.25 -0.74
CA THR A 319 24.62 0.18 -0.80
C THR A 319 23.73 0.49 -2.00
N GLY A 320 24.06 -0.03 -3.18
CA GLY A 320 23.21 0.15 -4.38
C GLY A 320 21.81 -0.45 -4.21
N ALA A 321 21.72 -1.66 -3.65
CA ALA A 321 20.44 -2.34 -3.43
C ALA A 321 19.57 -1.62 -2.39
N ARG A 322 20.18 -1.12 -1.31
CA ARG A 322 19.48 -0.30 -0.29
C ARG A 322 19.03 1.04 -0.84
N LEU A 323 19.83 1.69 -1.70
CA LEU A 323 19.42 2.91 -2.38
C LEU A 323 18.22 2.68 -3.29
N LEU A 324 18.18 1.55 -4.01
CA LEU A 324 17.02 1.15 -4.80
C LEU A 324 15.78 0.94 -3.91
N LEU A 325 15.93 0.27 -2.77
CA LEU A 325 14.84 0.08 -1.80
C LEU A 325 14.32 1.40 -1.22
N VAL A 326 15.22 2.35 -0.92
CA VAL A 326 14.84 3.69 -0.46
C VAL A 326 14.13 4.47 -1.57
N ALA A 327 14.60 4.39 -2.81
CA ALA A 327 13.94 5.02 -3.96
C ALA A 327 12.54 4.44 -4.20
N ALA A 328 12.38 3.11 -4.10
CA ALA A 328 11.09 2.44 -4.17
C ALA A 328 10.14 2.94 -3.07
N THR A 329 10.65 3.07 -1.85
CA THR A 329 9.87 3.57 -0.70
C THR A 329 9.38 5.01 -0.95
N ARG A 330 10.23 5.88 -1.53
CA ARG A 330 9.82 7.24 -1.91
C ARG A 330 8.61 7.24 -2.84
N VAL A 331 8.65 6.40 -3.88
CA VAL A 331 7.59 6.28 -4.88
C VAL A 331 6.27 5.88 -4.22
N VAL A 332 6.27 4.89 -3.33
CA VAL A 332 5.04 4.45 -2.65
C VAL A 332 4.45 5.55 -1.76
N PHE A 333 5.28 6.26 -1.00
CA PHE A 333 4.80 7.41 -0.22
C PHE A 333 4.19 8.50 -1.10
N ALA A 334 4.89 8.90 -2.16
CA ALA A 334 4.40 9.93 -3.08
C ALA A 334 3.07 9.54 -3.73
N ASN A 335 2.96 8.30 -4.22
CA ASN A 335 1.74 7.79 -4.84
C ASN A 335 0.59 7.70 -3.83
N GLY A 336 0.85 7.18 -2.62
CA GLY A 336 -0.16 7.03 -1.58
C GLY A 336 -0.70 8.37 -1.06
N LEU A 337 0.19 9.32 -0.77
CA LEU A 337 -0.19 10.68 -0.37
C LEU A 337 -0.99 11.38 -1.48
N GLY A 338 -0.56 11.25 -2.74
CA GLY A 338 -1.26 11.79 -3.89
C GLY A 338 -2.68 11.24 -4.08
N LEU A 339 -2.91 9.95 -3.78
CA LEU A 339 -4.24 9.33 -3.77
C LEU A 339 -5.13 9.83 -2.64
N LEU A 340 -4.55 10.20 -1.50
CA LEU A 340 -5.27 10.89 -0.42
C LEU A 340 -5.49 12.38 -0.70
N GLY A 341 -4.82 12.93 -1.74
CA GLY A 341 -4.84 14.35 -2.10
C GLY A 341 -4.04 15.23 -1.13
N VAL A 342 -3.03 14.65 -0.48
CA VAL A 342 -2.13 15.30 0.48
C VAL A 342 -0.75 15.42 -0.17
N SER A 343 0.01 16.48 0.10
CA SER A 343 1.33 16.66 -0.52
C SER A 343 2.37 15.66 0.00
N ALA A 344 3.38 15.36 -0.84
CA ALA A 344 4.55 14.56 -0.49
C ALA A 344 5.80 15.46 -0.54
N PRO A 345 6.09 16.23 0.53
CA PRO A 345 7.16 17.21 0.52
C PRO A 345 8.54 16.53 0.42
N GLU A 346 9.44 17.10 -0.39
CA GLU A 346 10.83 16.62 -0.47
C GLU A 346 11.74 17.22 0.62
N ARG A 347 11.23 18.21 1.36
CA ARG A 347 11.90 18.95 2.43
C ARG A 347 10.86 19.35 3.48
N MET A 348 11.17 19.10 4.74
CA MET A 348 10.42 19.51 5.93
C MET A 348 11.40 19.91 7.02
#